data_AF-A0A939B8Z2-F1
#
_entry.id   AF-A0A939B8Z2-F1
#
_cell.length_a   1.000
_cell.length_b   1.000
_cell.length_c   1.000
_cell.angle_alpha   90.00
_cell.angle_beta   90.00
_cell.angle_gamma   90.00
#
_symmetry.space_group_name_H-M   'P 1'
#
loop_
_entity.id
_entity.type
_entity.pdbx_description
1 polymer ?
#
loop_
_entity_poly.entity_id
_entity_poly.type
_entity_poly.pdbx_seq_one_letter_code
_entity_poly.pdbx_strand_id
1 'polypeptide(L)'
;MVIPLQLKVFVGFALVLAVTCGLAAVLLYERRKVKEIEREMDDMHTIYEASNDVHGKIVALVLAGEGAVFWKDGDYAAYRRLRLGVDSFLVSVKPLCRERVSPMQVDTLRCLLEEKEKHLRSVMLAARRKETFDADVTARLPAIAERSVRVRTVRKKKKGLAGLFGGKKTVQVVERSTALRRLGDDMAAKLREHSKYLEACADSMRWHNAELNAALNSLVARIDGQVAASLAEKERRTRDVQAFSYKLSASISILVLVLLVALFAFIRRDIRRERKAKERLQGIIRENKELLEMRKNIILTVSHDIRGPLGNIANCAELASATSAKKKRDGYLDDISRSCAHALRLANRLLDVYKTFEPNEPLNETPFRLDAGKATRL
;
A
#
# COMPACT_ATOMS: atom_id res chain seq x y z
N MET A 1 25.65 -34.79 -26.90
CA MET A 1 24.92 -33.68 -27.56
C MET A 1 25.58 -32.37 -27.11
N VAL A 2 26.41 -31.76 -27.97
CA VAL A 2 27.13 -30.52 -27.67
C VAL A 2 26.15 -29.36 -27.90
N ILE A 3 25.78 -28.66 -26.84
CA ILE A 3 24.92 -27.48 -26.97
C ILE A 3 25.77 -26.34 -27.53
N PRO A 4 25.41 -25.75 -28.70
CA PRO A 4 26.18 -24.67 -29.30
C PRO A 4 26.22 -23.45 -28.37
N LEU A 5 27.37 -22.77 -28.31
CA LEU A 5 27.60 -21.61 -27.43
C LEU A 5 26.53 -20.52 -27.61
N GLN A 6 26.09 -20.33 -28.85
CA GLN A 6 25.02 -19.39 -29.23
C GLN A 6 23.71 -19.68 -28.48
N LEU A 7 23.33 -20.96 -28.32
CA LEU A 7 22.12 -21.35 -27.59
C LEU A 7 22.25 -21.05 -26.09
N LYS A 8 23.45 -21.24 -25.50
CA LYS A 8 23.69 -20.91 -24.09
C LYS A 8 23.57 -19.41 -23.83
N VAL A 9 24.13 -18.59 -24.71
CA VAL A 9 24.04 -17.12 -24.63
C VAL A 9 22.59 -16.68 -24.79
N PHE A 10 21.88 -17.25 -25.77
CA PHE A 10 20.46 -16.96 -25.99
C PHE A 10 19.60 -17.33 -24.78
N VAL A 11 19.81 -18.51 -24.18
CA VAL A 11 19.09 -18.94 -22.97
C VAL A 11 19.38 -17.99 -21.79
N GLY A 12 20.62 -17.54 -21.62
CA GLY A 12 20.98 -16.55 -20.60
C GLY A 12 20.22 -15.23 -20.78
N PHE A 13 20.22 -14.68 -22.01
CA PHE A 13 19.52 -13.43 -22.32
C PHE A 13 18.00 -13.55 -22.19
N ALA A 14 17.41 -14.62 -22.73
CA ALA A 14 15.97 -14.87 -22.61
C ALA A 14 15.51 -14.93 -21.15
N LEU A 15 16.35 -15.47 -20.28
CA LEU A 15 16.04 -15.68 -18.87
C LEU A 15 16.23 -14.39 -18.05
N VAL A 16 17.23 -13.56 -18.35
CA VAL A 16 17.33 -12.19 -17.82
C VAL A 16 16.13 -11.35 -18.23
N LEU A 17 15.71 -11.46 -19.50
CA LEU A 17 14.55 -10.74 -20.03
C LEU A 17 13.24 -11.19 -19.36
N ALA A 18 13.11 -12.49 -19.05
CA ALA A 18 12.00 -13.00 -18.26
C ALA A 18 11.97 -12.44 -16.83
N VAL A 19 13.12 -12.32 -16.16
CA VAL A 19 13.22 -11.70 -14.82
C VAL A 19 12.82 -10.22 -14.86
N THR A 20 13.34 -9.46 -15.83
CA THR A 20 13.04 -8.01 -15.94
C THR A 20 11.57 -7.77 -16.31
N CYS A 21 11.00 -8.56 -17.22
CA CYS A 21 9.56 -8.53 -17.52
C CYS A 21 8.71 -8.90 -16.29
N GLY A 22 9.12 -9.91 -15.52
CA GLY A 22 8.44 -10.29 -14.27
C GLY A 22 8.44 -9.16 -13.24
N LEU A 23 9.60 -8.52 -13.01
CA LEU A 23 9.72 -7.39 -12.10
C LEU A 23 8.88 -6.19 -12.55
N ALA A 24 8.91 -5.87 -13.85
CA ALA A 24 8.10 -4.82 -14.44
C ALA A 24 6.60 -5.11 -14.32
N ALA A 25 6.18 -6.37 -14.51
CA ALA A 25 4.79 -6.78 -14.35
C ALA A 25 4.30 -6.61 -12.90
N VAL A 26 5.12 -6.95 -11.90
CA VAL A 26 4.81 -6.72 -10.48
C VAL A 26 4.65 -5.22 -10.21
N LEU A 27 5.60 -4.40 -10.65
CA LEU A 27 5.55 -2.95 -10.43
C LEU A 27 4.36 -2.29 -11.14
N LEU A 28 4.03 -2.73 -12.36
CA LEU A 28 2.86 -2.23 -13.09
C LEU A 28 1.55 -2.69 -12.44
N TYR A 29 1.51 -3.92 -11.92
CA TYR A 29 0.36 -4.44 -11.19
C TYR A 29 0.13 -3.64 -9.91
N GLU A 30 1.17 -3.45 -9.09
CA GLU A 30 1.10 -2.64 -7.87
C GLU A 30 0.68 -1.20 -8.19
N ARG A 31 1.26 -0.56 -9.23
CA ARG A 31 0.86 0.79 -9.63
C ARG A 31 -0.57 0.88 -10.14
N ARG A 32 -1.07 -0.11 -10.89
CA ARG A 32 -2.47 -0.13 -11.32
C ARG A 32 -3.40 -0.27 -10.12
N LYS A 33 -3.05 -1.15 -9.18
CA LYS A 33 -3.83 -1.38 -7.96
C LYS A 33 -3.86 -0.16 -7.04
N VAL A 34 -2.72 0.49 -6.82
CA VAL A 34 -2.65 1.73 -6.02
C VAL A 34 -3.49 2.83 -6.66
N LYS A 35 -3.42 3.00 -7.97
CA LYS A 35 -4.24 3.99 -8.69
C LYS A 35 -5.74 3.70 -8.65
N GLU A 36 -6.14 2.43 -8.64
CA GLU A 36 -7.54 2.03 -8.51
C GLU A 36 -8.06 2.37 -7.10
N ILE A 37 -7.26 2.09 -6.06
CA ILE A 37 -7.57 2.43 -4.67
C ILE A 37 -7.60 3.96 -4.46
N GLU A 38 -6.67 4.71 -5.06
CA GLU A 38 -6.62 6.17 -4.95
C GLU A 38 -7.86 6.84 -5.56
N ARG A 39 -8.34 6.37 -6.72
CA ARG A 39 -9.57 6.92 -7.34
C ARG A 39 -10.82 6.64 -6.49
N GLU A 40 -10.94 5.43 -5.96
CA GLU A 40 -12.04 5.07 -5.04
C GLU A 40 -11.95 5.80 -3.69
N MET A 41 -10.76 6.28 -3.32
CA MET A 41 -10.52 7.07 -2.11
C MET A 41 -10.89 8.54 -2.31
N ASP A 42 -10.61 9.11 -3.48
CA ASP A 42 -10.88 10.51 -3.84
C ASP A 42 -12.40 10.78 -3.92
N ASP A 43 -13.15 9.89 -4.57
CA ASP A 43 -14.62 9.97 -4.66
C ASP A 43 -15.30 9.86 -3.28
N MET A 44 -14.66 9.18 -2.32
CA MET A 44 -15.20 9.04 -0.97
C MET A 44 -14.82 10.22 -0.06
N HIS A 45 -13.60 10.75 -0.19
CA HIS A 45 -13.13 11.86 0.64
C HIS A 45 -13.97 13.11 0.42
N THR A 46 -14.35 13.38 -0.83
CA THR A 46 -15.26 14.48 -1.19
C THR A 46 -16.65 14.35 -0.55
N ILE A 47 -17.17 13.13 -0.39
CA ILE A 47 -18.44 12.85 0.30
C ILE A 47 -18.29 13.08 1.82
N TYR A 48 -17.16 12.67 2.40
CA TYR A 48 -16.87 12.85 3.82
C TYR A 48 -16.73 14.33 4.22
N GLU A 49 -16.01 15.11 3.43
CA GLU A 49 -15.86 16.54 3.67
C GLU A 49 -17.19 17.28 3.54
N ALA A 50 -18.00 16.90 2.53
CA ALA A 50 -19.35 17.46 2.35
C ALA A 50 -20.29 17.11 3.53
N SER A 51 -20.18 15.91 4.10
CA SER A 51 -20.98 15.50 5.27
C SER A 51 -20.63 16.28 6.54
N ASN A 52 -19.33 16.46 6.79
CA ASN A 52 -18.84 17.14 8.01
C ASN A 52 -19.13 18.66 7.98
N ASP A 53 -18.98 19.30 6.82
CA ASP A 53 -19.37 20.70 6.59
C ASP A 53 -20.87 20.93 6.86
N VAL A 54 -21.71 19.93 6.58
CA VAL A 54 -23.14 20.04 6.81
C VAL A 54 -23.57 19.76 8.23
N HIS A 55 -22.93 18.85 8.94
CA HIS A 55 -23.11 18.77 10.38
C HIS A 55 -22.86 20.15 11.04
N GLY A 56 -21.80 20.85 10.61
CA GLY A 56 -21.53 22.22 11.03
C GLY A 56 -22.66 23.20 10.70
N LYS A 57 -23.15 23.20 9.45
CA LYS A 57 -24.23 24.10 9.00
C LYS A 57 -25.57 23.82 9.67
N ILE A 58 -25.89 22.56 9.94
CA ILE A 58 -27.12 22.15 10.61
C ILE A 58 -27.09 22.57 12.08
N VAL A 59 -25.97 22.34 12.79
CA VAL A 59 -25.80 22.78 14.18
C VAL A 59 -25.90 24.30 14.27
N ALA A 60 -25.26 25.02 13.34
CA ALA A 60 -25.36 26.48 13.27
C ALA A 60 -26.79 26.95 13.01
N LEU A 61 -27.59 26.23 12.21
CA LEU A 61 -28.98 26.54 11.93
C LEU A 61 -29.87 26.34 13.16
N VAL A 62 -29.66 25.27 13.91
CA VAL A 62 -30.37 25.00 15.17
C VAL A 62 -30.08 26.12 16.18
N LEU A 63 -28.79 26.44 16.39
CA LEU A 63 -28.35 27.46 17.35
C LEU A 63 -28.86 28.86 16.98
N ALA A 64 -28.82 29.22 15.69
CA ALA A 64 -29.32 30.52 15.23
C ALA A 64 -30.82 30.69 15.51
N GLY A 65 -31.60 29.60 15.38
CA GLY A 65 -33.05 29.57 15.60
C GLY A 65 -33.50 29.77 17.05
N GLU A 66 -32.63 29.54 18.04
CA GLU A 66 -32.95 29.68 19.47
C GLU A 66 -33.18 31.16 19.87
N GLY A 67 -32.54 32.10 19.15
CA GLY A 67 -32.60 33.54 19.43
C GLY A 67 -33.74 34.30 18.75
N ALA A 68 -34.74 33.62 18.17
CA ALA A 68 -35.68 34.25 17.24
C ALA A 68 -36.58 35.36 17.79
N VAL A 69 -36.76 35.39 19.11
CA VAL A 69 -37.50 36.46 19.81
C VAL A 69 -36.75 37.80 19.73
N PHE A 70 -35.43 37.79 19.59
CA PHE A 70 -34.56 38.97 19.59
C PHE A 70 -34.04 39.36 18.20
N TRP A 71 -34.50 38.68 17.15
CA TRP A 71 -33.99 38.88 15.80
C TRP A 71 -34.35 40.25 15.23
N LYS A 72 -33.36 40.89 14.60
CA LYS A 72 -33.56 42.00 13.68
C LYS A 72 -33.72 41.48 12.25
N ASP A 73 -34.13 42.36 11.33
CA ASP A 73 -34.32 42.00 9.92
C ASP A 73 -33.02 41.42 9.27
N GLY A 74 -31.85 41.83 9.76
CA GLY A 74 -30.55 41.27 9.37
C GLY A 74 -30.29 39.84 9.85
N ASP A 75 -30.75 39.51 11.05
CA ASP A 75 -30.57 38.18 11.67
C ASP A 75 -31.48 37.15 11.00
N TYR A 76 -32.72 37.54 10.66
CA TYR A 76 -33.62 36.73 9.83
C TYR A 76 -33.01 36.45 8.44
N ALA A 77 -32.39 37.46 7.82
CA ALA A 77 -31.71 37.28 6.54
C ALA A 77 -30.45 36.39 6.63
N ALA A 78 -29.76 36.38 7.77
CA ALA A 78 -28.65 35.46 8.04
C ALA A 78 -29.15 34.02 8.22
N TYR A 79 -30.22 33.82 9.01
CA TYR A 79 -30.86 32.52 9.18
C TYR A 79 -31.37 31.93 7.86
N ARG A 80 -32.03 32.75 7.03
CA ARG A 80 -32.48 32.34 5.69
C ARG A 80 -31.32 31.90 4.79
N ARG A 81 -30.20 32.61 4.81
CA ARG A 81 -29.00 32.23 4.03
C ARG A 81 -28.45 30.87 4.48
N LEU A 82 -28.38 30.63 5.79
CA LEU A 82 -27.92 29.36 6.34
C LEU A 82 -28.86 28.20 5.97
N ARG A 83 -30.18 28.43 6.05
CA ARG A 83 -31.21 27.47 5.63
C ARG A 83 -31.12 27.12 4.14
N LEU A 84 -30.90 28.10 3.27
CA LEU A 84 -30.69 27.86 1.84
C LEU A 84 -29.41 27.07 1.56
N GLY A 85 -28.36 27.29 2.35
CA GLY A 85 -27.14 26.47 2.30
C GLY A 85 -27.40 25.01 2.66
N VAL A 86 -28.17 24.75 3.71
CA VAL A 86 -28.60 23.39 4.10
C VAL A 86 -29.51 22.78 3.02
N ASP A 87 -30.43 23.55 2.45
CA ASP A 87 -31.33 23.10 1.36
C ASP A 87 -30.54 22.65 0.12
N SER A 88 -29.55 23.45 -0.30
CA SER A 88 -28.69 23.11 -1.45
C SER A 88 -27.89 21.83 -1.22
N PHE A 89 -27.46 21.55 0.01
CA PHE A 89 -26.77 20.30 0.33
C PHE A 89 -27.72 19.10 0.36
N LEU A 90 -28.91 19.27 0.94
CA LEU A 90 -29.92 18.20 0.94
C LEU A 90 -30.24 17.76 -0.50
N VAL A 91 -30.21 18.69 -1.45
CA VAL A 91 -30.31 18.40 -2.89
C VAL A 91 -29.05 17.71 -3.44
N SER A 92 -27.84 18.10 -3.05
CA SER A 92 -26.60 17.47 -3.55
C SER A 92 -26.40 16.04 -3.02
N VAL A 93 -26.94 15.72 -1.85
CA VAL A 93 -26.91 14.38 -1.27
C VAL A 93 -28.05 13.48 -1.77
N LYS A 94 -29.12 14.06 -2.31
CA LYS A 94 -30.24 13.33 -2.94
C LYS A 94 -29.82 12.22 -3.92
N PRO A 95 -28.86 12.41 -4.86
CA PRO A 95 -28.40 11.34 -5.75
C PRO A 95 -27.57 10.25 -5.07
N LEU A 96 -26.76 10.58 -4.05
CA LEU A 96 -26.00 9.60 -3.25
C LEU A 96 -26.93 8.69 -2.43
N CYS A 97 -28.08 9.25 -2.07
CA CYS A 97 -29.14 8.59 -1.36
C CYS A 97 -30.07 7.74 -2.26
N ARG A 98 -29.94 7.82 -3.59
CA ARG A 98 -30.87 7.23 -4.57
C ARG A 98 -30.92 5.69 -4.56
N GLU A 99 -29.87 5.03 -4.10
CA GLU A 99 -29.84 3.55 -4.04
C GLU A 99 -30.62 2.95 -2.86
N ARG A 100 -30.80 3.67 -1.73
CA ARG A 100 -31.46 3.10 -0.53
C ARG A 100 -32.23 4.08 0.38
N VAL A 101 -32.29 5.37 0.08
CA VAL A 101 -33.11 6.35 0.82
C VAL A 101 -34.33 6.69 -0.01
N SER A 102 -35.52 6.67 0.58
CA SER A 102 -36.69 7.22 -0.10
C SER A 102 -36.46 8.73 -0.31
N PRO A 103 -36.47 9.25 -1.55
CA PRO A 103 -36.33 10.68 -1.84
C PRO A 103 -37.26 11.58 -0.99
N MET A 104 -38.36 10.96 -0.56
CA MET A 104 -39.38 11.50 0.33
C MET A 104 -38.84 12.04 1.67
N GLN A 105 -37.84 11.44 2.31
CA GLN A 105 -37.34 11.91 3.62
C GLN A 105 -36.54 13.22 3.52
N VAL A 106 -35.74 13.36 2.47
CA VAL A 106 -35.01 14.60 2.17
C VAL A 106 -36.01 15.70 1.85
N ASP A 107 -37.03 15.39 1.06
CA ASP A 107 -38.07 16.35 0.70
C ASP A 107 -38.93 16.76 1.92
N THR A 108 -39.26 15.82 2.84
CA THR A 108 -39.91 16.13 4.11
C THR A 108 -39.06 17.06 4.99
N LEU A 109 -37.75 16.81 5.12
CA LEU A 109 -36.87 17.65 5.91
C LEU A 109 -36.78 19.08 5.35
N ARG A 110 -36.76 19.23 4.02
CA ARG A 110 -36.79 20.54 3.35
C ARG A 110 -38.09 21.29 3.63
N CYS A 111 -39.23 20.61 3.57
CA CYS A 111 -40.53 21.20 3.93
C CYS A 111 -40.57 21.64 5.40
N LEU A 112 -40.11 20.81 6.33
CA LEU A 112 -40.05 21.14 7.76
C LEU A 112 -39.15 22.35 8.05
N LEU A 113 -38.01 22.46 7.36
CA LEU A 113 -37.11 23.61 7.47
C LEU A 113 -37.75 24.90 6.94
N GLU A 114 -38.53 24.82 5.87
CA GLU A 114 -39.27 25.96 5.32
C GLU A 114 -40.42 26.40 6.23
N GLU A 115 -41.15 25.45 6.80
CA GLU A 115 -42.22 25.72 7.78
C GLU A 115 -41.65 26.34 9.06
N LYS A 116 -40.52 25.83 9.56
CA LYS A 116 -39.80 26.43 10.70
C LYS A 116 -39.37 27.86 10.42
N GLU A 117 -38.85 28.16 9.23
CA GLU A 117 -38.50 29.55 8.85
C GLU A 117 -39.72 30.48 8.90
N LYS A 118 -40.86 30.04 8.34
CA LYS A 118 -42.12 30.81 8.35
C LYS A 118 -42.60 31.08 9.78
N HIS A 119 -42.48 30.09 10.66
CA HIS A 119 -42.90 30.20 12.05
C HIS A 119 -41.94 31.06 12.90
N LEU A 120 -40.63 30.96 12.70
CA LEU A 120 -39.66 31.84 13.36
C LEU A 120 -39.87 33.30 12.97
N ARG A 121 -40.24 33.56 11.71
CA ARG A 121 -40.62 34.89 11.24
C ARG A 121 -41.89 35.42 11.93
N SER A 122 -42.90 34.58 12.14
CA SER A 122 -44.12 35.00 12.82
C SER A 122 -43.88 35.32 14.31
N VAL A 123 -43.03 34.53 14.98
CA VAL A 123 -42.57 34.80 16.36
C VAL A 123 -41.82 36.13 16.43
N MET A 124 -40.85 36.36 15.55
CA MET A 124 -40.08 37.61 15.48
C MET A 124 -41.01 38.83 15.31
N LEU A 125 -41.96 38.75 14.37
CA LEU A 125 -42.91 39.84 14.12
C LEU A 125 -43.86 40.07 15.30
N ALA A 126 -44.24 39.02 16.03
CA ALA A 126 -45.07 39.12 17.22
C ALA A 126 -44.31 39.73 18.41
N ALA A 127 -43.06 39.33 18.62
CA ALA A 127 -42.17 39.89 19.64
C ALA A 127 -41.91 41.39 19.39
N ARG A 128 -41.65 41.78 18.14
CA ARG A 128 -41.46 43.19 17.75
C ARG A 128 -42.70 44.03 17.98
N ARG A 129 -43.90 43.49 17.68
CA ARG A 129 -45.17 44.18 17.98
C ARG A 129 -45.33 44.40 19.49
N LYS A 130 -44.97 43.42 20.31
CA LYS A 130 -45.00 43.55 21.77
C LYS A 130 -44.03 44.63 22.26
N GLU A 131 -42.81 44.66 21.75
CA GLU A 131 -41.82 45.69 22.09
C GLU A 131 -42.29 47.10 21.70
N THR A 132 -42.90 47.27 20.51
CA THR A 132 -43.48 48.55 20.09
C THR A 132 -44.70 48.96 20.91
N PHE A 133 -45.51 47.98 21.33
CA PHE A 133 -46.68 48.22 22.18
C PHE A 133 -46.25 48.61 23.59
N ASP A 134 -45.30 47.89 24.18
CA ASP A 134 -44.74 48.20 25.49
C ASP A 134 -44.05 49.59 25.49
N ALA A 135 -43.39 49.98 24.39
CA ALA A 135 -42.84 51.32 24.20
C ALA A 135 -43.93 52.42 24.09
N ASP A 136 -44.99 52.20 23.32
CA ASP A 136 -46.12 53.14 23.19
C ASP A 136 -46.91 53.26 24.50
N VAL A 137 -47.09 52.15 25.23
CA VAL A 137 -47.70 52.11 26.56
C VAL A 137 -46.84 52.89 27.56
N THR A 138 -45.53 52.67 27.58
CA THR A 138 -44.60 53.39 28.47
C THR A 138 -44.56 54.89 28.14
N ALA A 139 -44.68 55.28 26.87
CA ALA A 139 -44.76 56.67 26.43
C ALA A 139 -46.10 57.35 26.78
N ARG A 140 -47.22 56.61 26.74
CA ARG A 140 -48.57 57.15 27.02
C ARG A 140 -48.95 57.15 28.49
N LEU A 141 -48.37 56.28 29.31
CA LEU A 141 -48.65 56.18 30.75
C LEU A 141 -48.48 57.52 31.51
N PRO A 142 -47.39 58.28 31.37
CA PRO A 142 -47.21 59.54 32.11
C PRO A 142 -48.14 60.66 31.61
N ALA A 143 -48.43 60.73 30.30
CA ALA A 143 -49.26 61.78 29.72
C ALA A 143 -50.75 61.72 30.15
N ILE A 144 -51.24 60.53 30.50
CA ILE A 144 -52.63 60.31 30.95
C ILE A 144 -52.72 60.40 32.49
N ALA A 145 -51.67 60.04 33.21
CA ALA A 145 -51.55 60.24 34.65
C ALA A 145 -51.59 61.73 35.03
N GLU A 146 -50.95 62.61 34.25
CA GLU A 146 -51.01 64.07 34.47
C GLU A 146 -52.39 64.68 34.16
N ARG A 147 -53.06 64.26 33.08
CA ARG A 147 -54.34 64.85 32.64
C ARG A 147 -55.54 64.55 33.54
N SER A 148 -55.42 63.59 34.45
CA SER A 148 -56.53 63.06 35.25
C SER A 148 -56.54 63.49 36.72
N VAL A 149 -55.55 64.26 37.18
CA VAL A 149 -55.58 64.90 38.50
C VAL A 149 -56.26 66.26 38.39
N ARG A 150 -57.59 66.28 38.40
CA ARG A 150 -58.37 67.53 38.51
C ARG A 150 -58.98 67.63 39.91
N VAL A 151 -58.26 68.26 40.83
CA VAL A 151 -58.74 68.51 42.21
C VAL A 151 -59.85 69.56 42.16
N ARG A 152 -61.09 69.19 42.49
CA ARG A 152 -62.21 70.14 42.64
C ARG A 152 -62.60 70.25 44.11
N THR A 153 -62.31 71.39 44.73
CA THR A 153 -62.58 71.66 46.15
C THR A 153 -64.06 72.00 46.37
N VAL A 154 -64.84 71.11 46.98
CA VAL A 154 -66.25 71.40 47.36
C VAL A 154 -66.33 71.74 48.84
N ARG A 155 -66.73 72.98 49.16
CA ARG A 155 -66.87 73.50 50.53
C ARG A 155 -68.29 73.22 51.05
N LYS A 156 -68.46 72.23 51.93
CA LYS A 156 -69.74 72.02 52.66
C LYS A 156 -69.65 72.61 54.08
N LYS A 157 -70.66 73.42 54.47
CA LYS A 157 -70.87 73.86 55.86
C LYS A 157 -71.69 72.82 56.63
N LYS A 158 -71.36 72.57 57.91
CA LYS A 158 -72.20 71.80 58.84
C LYS A 158 -73.40 72.64 59.28
N LYS A 159 -74.59 72.04 59.32
CA LYS A 159 -75.73 72.47 60.16
C LYS A 159 -75.55 71.85 61.56
N GLY A 160 -75.75 72.63 62.62
CA GLY A 160 -76.10 72.13 63.96
C GLY A 160 -75.09 72.37 65.09
N LEU A 161 -75.47 73.31 65.97
CA LEU A 161 -75.20 73.60 67.40
C LEU A 161 -73.76 73.48 67.98
N ALA A 162 -73.35 74.61 68.60
CA ALA A 162 -72.06 74.97 69.22
C ALA A 162 -70.93 75.21 68.19
N GLY A 163 -70.46 76.42 67.89
CA GLY A 163 -70.35 77.62 68.71
C GLY A 163 -68.97 77.65 69.38
N LEU A 164 -68.03 78.37 68.76
CA LEU A 164 -66.60 78.58 69.09
C LEU A 164 -65.59 77.49 68.65
N PHE A 165 -64.56 77.93 67.91
CA PHE A 165 -63.46 77.18 67.25
C PHE A 165 -63.80 76.41 65.96
N GLY A 166 -63.85 77.18 64.86
CA GLY A 166 -64.00 76.70 63.48
C GLY A 166 -62.77 75.97 62.94
N GLY A 167 -62.74 74.65 63.11
CA GLY A 167 -61.85 73.74 62.37
C GLY A 167 -62.43 73.41 60.99
N LYS A 168 -61.75 73.82 59.91
CA LYS A 168 -62.06 73.36 58.54
C LYS A 168 -61.38 71.99 58.33
N LYS A 169 -62.14 70.91 58.13
CA LYS A 169 -61.59 69.65 57.61
C LYS A 169 -61.64 69.66 56.09
N THR A 170 -60.48 69.72 55.44
CA THR A 170 -60.29 69.42 54.02
C THR A 170 -60.35 67.90 53.83
N VAL A 171 -61.46 67.38 53.34
CA VAL A 171 -61.52 65.99 52.88
C VAL A 171 -61.26 65.99 51.38
N GLN A 172 -60.07 65.55 50.98
CA GLN A 172 -59.73 65.27 49.60
C GLN A 172 -60.36 63.92 49.22
N VAL A 173 -61.50 63.96 48.52
CA VAL A 173 -62.02 62.77 47.86
C VAL A 173 -61.40 62.74 46.47
N VAL A 174 -60.42 61.85 46.29
CA VAL A 174 -59.82 61.56 44.99
C VAL A 174 -60.80 60.70 44.20
N GLU A 175 -61.53 61.30 43.26
CA GLU A 175 -62.25 60.54 42.22
C GLU A 175 -61.21 59.94 41.26
N ARG A 176 -60.85 58.66 41.47
CA ARG A 176 -60.16 57.86 40.46
C ARG A 176 -61.05 57.83 39.21
N SER A 177 -60.63 58.52 38.16
CA SER A 177 -61.42 58.63 36.92
C SER A 177 -61.69 57.23 36.34
N THR A 178 -62.95 56.97 36.00
CA THR A 178 -63.39 55.74 35.33
C THR A 178 -62.65 55.50 34.00
N ALA A 179 -62.10 56.56 33.41
CA ALA A 179 -61.29 56.52 32.20
C ALA A 179 -59.94 55.80 32.38
N LEU A 180 -59.22 56.02 33.49
CA LEU A 180 -57.97 55.31 33.79
C LEU A 180 -58.22 53.81 34.03
N ARG A 181 -59.33 53.48 34.67
CA ARG A 181 -59.72 52.09 34.92
C ARG A 181 -60.05 51.37 33.61
N ARG A 182 -60.84 52.01 32.74
CA ARG A 182 -61.15 51.49 31.39
C ARG A 182 -59.91 51.32 30.52
N LEU A 183 -58.97 52.26 30.57
CA LEU A 183 -57.70 52.14 29.84
C LEU A 183 -56.83 51.00 30.40
N GLY A 184 -56.74 50.86 31.72
CA GLY A 184 -56.07 49.74 32.37
C GLY A 184 -56.68 48.39 32.00
N ASP A 185 -58.02 48.31 31.96
CA ASP A 185 -58.75 47.10 31.58
C ASP A 185 -58.57 46.78 30.08
N ASP A 186 -58.57 47.78 29.18
CA ASP A 186 -58.29 47.62 27.74
C ASP A 186 -56.85 47.19 27.46
N MET A 187 -55.87 47.80 28.16
CA MET A 187 -54.46 47.41 28.09
C MET A 187 -54.24 46.00 28.61
N ALA A 188 -54.86 45.65 29.74
CA ALA A 188 -54.80 44.29 30.30
C ALA A 188 -55.46 43.25 29.36
N ALA A 189 -56.54 43.61 28.66
CA ALA A 189 -57.17 42.75 27.66
C ALA A 189 -56.23 42.49 26.47
N LYS A 190 -55.63 43.54 25.89
CA LYS A 190 -54.65 43.41 24.79
C LYS A 190 -53.39 42.64 25.18
N LEU A 191 -52.87 42.86 26.39
CA LEU A 191 -51.73 42.10 26.93
C LEU A 191 -52.06 40.62 27.09
N ARG A 192 -53.26 40.27 27.57
CA ARG A 192 -53.72 38.88 27.68
C ARG A 192 -53.91 38.21 26.32
N GLU A 193 -54.45 38.92 25.35
CA GLU A 193 -54.62 38.43 23.98
C GLU A 193 -53.27 38.16 23.31
N HIS A 194 -52.31 39.08 23.44
CA HIS A 194 -50.96 38.88 22.94
C HIS A 194 -50.19 37.77 23.68
N SER A 195 -50.35 37.63 25.00
CA SER A 195 -49.74 36.53 25.77
C SER A 195 -50.25 35.18 25.30
N LYS A 196 -51.56 35.03 25.11
CA LYS A 196 -52.18 33.81 24.59
C LYS A 196 -51.69 33.47 23.17
N TYR A 197 -51.56 34.48 22.32
CA TYR A 197 -51.01 34.29 20.97
C TYR A 197 -49.54 33.84 20.99
N LEU A 198 -48.71 34.42 21.88
CA LEU A 198 -47.31 34.02 22.05
C LEU A 198 -47.17 32.62 22.65
N GLU A 199 -48.02 32.24 23.60
CA GLU A 199 -48.08 30.88 24.16
C GLU A 199 -48.44 29.85 23.09
N ALA A 200 -49.50 30.09 22.30
CA ALA A 200 -49.86 29.22 21.18
C ALA A 200 -48.74 29.09 20.14
N CYS A 201 -48.00 30.18 19.89
CA CYS A 201 -46.84 30.18 18.99
C CYS A 201 -45.65 29.43 19.60
N ALA A 202 -45.42 29.54 20.91
CA ALA A 202 -44.38 28.80 21.63
C ALA A 202 -44.66 27.29 21.67
N ASP A 203 -45.91 26.88 21.83
CA ASP A 203 -46.30 25.47 21.81
C ASP A 203 -46.18 24.87 20.40
N SER A 204 -46.57 25.61 19.37
CA SER A 204 -46.31 25.23 17.97
C SER A 204 -44.81 25.12 17.67
N MET A 205 -43.98 26.02 18.23
CA MET A 205 -42.52 25.96 18.11
C MET A 205 -41.91 24.73 18.78
N ARG A 206 -42.40 24.35 19.96
CA ARG A 206 -41.97 23.12 20.64
C ARG A 206 -42.25 21.89 19.79
N TRP A 207 -43.43 21.84 19.18
CA TRP A 207 -43.82 20.75 18.29
C TRP A 207 -42.94 20.69 17.03
N HIS A 208 -42.73 21.81 16.34
CA HIS A 208 -41.89 21.86 15.13
C HIS A 208 -40.41 21.57 15.43
N ASN A 209 -39.89 21.98 16.58
CA ASN A 209 -38.53 21.65 17.00
C ASN A 209 -38.38 20.16 17.36
N ALA A 210 -39.39 19.56 17.99
CA ALA A 210 -39.39 18.13 18.29
C ALA A 210 -39.41 17.30 17.00
N GLU A 211 -40.29 17.66 16.05
CA GLU A 211 -40.40 16.98 14.75
C GLU A 211 -39.14 17.15 13.91
N LEU A 212 -38.59 18.37 13.84
CA LEU A 212 -37.35 18.62 13.11
C LEU A 212 -36.16 17.89 13.73
N ASN A 213 -36.03 17.87 15.07
CA ASN A 213 -34.95 17.15 15.74
C ASN A 213 -35.08 15.64 15.53
N ALA A 214 -36.29 15.08 15.52
CA ALA A 214 -36.52 13.67 15.22
C ALA A 214 -36.14 13.34 13.76
N ALA A 215 -36.57 14.16 12.80
CA ALA A 215 -36.24 14.00 11.39
C ALA A 215 -34.73 14.15 11.13
N LEU A 216 -34.09 15.13 11.78
CA LEU A 216 -32.67 15.38 11.68
C LEU A 216 -31.85 14.25 12.29
N ASN A 217 -32.17 13.81 13.51
CA ASN A 217 -31.48 12.70 14.15
C ASN A 217 -31.62 11.40 13.36
N SER A 218 -32.77 11.17 12.73
CA SER A 218 -32.97 10.03 11.81
C SER A 218 -32.07 10.13 10.57
N LEU A 219 -31.93 11.33 9.99
CA LEU A 219 -31.04 11.53 8.83
C LEU A 219 -29.57 11.35 9.21
N VAL A 220 -29.14 11.97 10.32
CA VAL A 220 -27.77 11.87 10.85
C VAL A 220 -27.42 10.42 11.17
N ALA A 221 -28.24 9.70 11.94
CA ALA A 221 -28.00 8.30 12.28
C ALA A 221 -27.92 7.38 11.05
N ARG A 222 -28.65 7.70 9.98
CA ARG A 222 -28.58 6.96 8.71
C ARG A 222 -27.35 7.30 7.89
N ILE A 223 -26.94 8.57 7.85
CA ILE A 223 -25.68 9.01 7.23
C ILE A 223 -24.50 8.37 7.97
N ASP A 224 -24.49 8.41 9.30
CA ASP A 224 -23.47 7.77 10.14
C ASP A 224 -23.47 6.25 9.97
N GLY A 225 -24.65 5.63 9.86
CA GLY A 225 -24.78 4.21 9.55
C GLY A 225 -24.25 3.84 8.16
N GLN A 226 -24.42 4.71 7.16
CA GLN A 226 -23.89 4.52 5.81
C GLN A 226 -22.37 4.76 5.76
N VAL A 227 -21.87 5.73 6.52
CA VAL A 227 -20.44 5.94 6.77
C VAL A 227 -19.84 4.69 7.40
N ALA A 228 -20.43 4.17 8.47
CA ALA A 228 -19.95 2.97 9.16
C ALA A 228 -20.04 1.71 8.27
N ALA A 229 -21.13 1.53 7.52
CA ALA A 229 -21.30 0.40 6.62
C ALA A 229 -20.33 0.45 5.43
N SER A 230 -20.10 1.64 4.86
CA SER A 230 -19.12 1.83 3.79
C SER A 230 -17.68 1.64 4.29
N LEU A 231 -17.37 2.05 5.52
CA LEU A 231 -16.08 1.78 6.18
C LEU A 231 -15.90 0.27 6.46
N ALA A 232 -16.93 -0.41 6.93
CA ALA A 232 -16.89 -1.85 7.20
C ALA A 232 -16.79 -2.68 5.91
N GLU A 233 -17.48 -2.27 4.83
CA GLU A 233 -17.34 -2.88 3.51
C GLU A 233 -15.94 -2.64 2.93
N LYS A 234 -15.36 -1.46 3.18
CA LYS A 234 -13.96 -1.16 2.86
C LYS A 234 -13.00 -2.04 3.66
N GLU A 235 -13.15 -2.19 4.97
CA GLU A 235 -12.29 -3.11 5.74
C GLU A 235 -12.33 -4.55 5.23
N ARG A 236 -13.51 -5.03 4.80
CA ARG A 236 -13.65 -6.37 4.21
C ARG A 236 -12.99 -6.46 2.83
N ARG A 237 -13.25 -5.50 1.93
CA ARG A 237 -12.63 -5.48 0.58
C ARG A 237 -11.12 -5.25 0.64
N THR A 238 -10.63 -4.40 1.54
CA THR A 238 -9.20 -4.18 1.76
C THR A 238 -8.52 -5.44 2.29
N ARG A 239 -9.14 -6.20 3.20
CA ARG A 239 -8.59 -7.48 3.69
C ARG A 239 -8.55 -8.57 2.61
N ASP A 240 -9.60 -8.71 1.81
CA ASP A 240 -9.66 -9.73 0.75
C ASP A 240 -8.74 -9.39 -0.44
N VAL A 241 -8.68 -8.10 -0.84
CA VAL A 241 -7.76 -7.64 -1.88
C VAL A 241 -6.30 -7.69 -1.40
N GLN A 242 -6.01 -7.38 -0.13
CA GLN A 242 -4.67 -7.54 0.43
C GLN A 242 -4.23 -9.01 0.43
N ALA A 243 -5.09 -9.95 0.83
CA ALA A 243 -4.72 -11.36 0.88
C ALA A 243 -4.47 -11.96 -0.52
N PHE A 244 -5.32 -11.66 -1.51
CA PHE A 244 -5.14 -12.17 -2.87
C PHE A 244 -3.98 -11.47 -3.59
N SER A 245 -3.84 -10.15 -3.45
CA SER A 245 -2.77 -9.38 -4.10
C SER A 245 -1.40 -9.68 -3.45
N TYR A 246 -1.34 -9.84 -2.13
CA TYR A 246 -0.13 -10.28 -1.44
C TYR A 246 0.27 -11.68 -1.87
N LYS A 247 -0.69 -12.63 -1.96
CA LYS A 247 -0.41 -13.99 -2.45
C LYS A 247 0.14 -13.97 -3.89
N LEU A 248 -0.44 -13.17 -4.77
CA LEU A 248 0.02 -13.06 -6.17
C LEU A 248 1.40 -12.40 -6.26
N SER A 249 1.62 -11.26 -5.58
CA SER A 249 2.92 -10.57 -5.53
C SER A 249 4.01 -11.44 -4.89
N ALA A 250 3.69 -12.14 -3.79
CA ALA A 250 4.59 -13.09 -3.15
C ALA A 250 4.90 -14.27 -4.08
N SER A 251 3.91 -14.82 -4.79
CA SER A 251 4.13 -15.92 -5.74
C SER A 251 5.05 -15.54 -6.90
N ILE A 252 4.91 -14.32 -7.44
CA ILE A 252 5.78 -13.82 -8.52
C ILE A 252 7.19 -13.54 -7.99
N SER A 253 7.30 -12.98 -6.79
CA SER A 253 8.59 -12.74 -6.13
C SER A 253 9.37 -14.06 -5.89
N ILE A 254 8.67 -15.10 -5.42
CA ILE A 254 9.26 -16.44 -5.24
C ILE A 254 9.69 -17.01 -6.60
N LEU A 255 8.87 -16.86 -7.65
CA LEU A 255 9.21 -17.34 -8.99
C LEU A 255 10.48 -16.68 -9.52
N VAL A 256 10.63 -15.37 -9.36
CA VAL A 256 11.85 -14.63 -9.76
C VAL A 256 13.08 -15.14 -8.98
N LEU A 257 12.94 -15.37 -7.68
CA LEU A 257 14.03 -15.90 -6.84
C LEU A 257 14.47 -17.29 -7.29
N VAL A 258 13.52 -18.21 -7.53
CA VAL A 258 13.81 -19.56 -8.03
C VAL A 258 14.52 -19.50 -9.37
N LEU A 259 14.09 -18.60 -10.25
CA LEU A 259 14.68 -18.41 -11.58
C LEU A 259 16.13 -17.90 -11.49
N LEU A 260 16.43 -16.98 -10.56
CA LEU A 260 17.80 -16.52 -10.27
C LEU A 260 18.69 -17.63 -9.72
N VAL A 261 18.18 -18.45 -8.79
CA VAL A 261 18.93 -19.59 -8.24
C VAL A 261 19.23 -20.62 -9.33
N ALA A 262 18.27 -20.89 -10.23
CA ALA A 262 18.46 -21.78 -11.37
C ALA A 262 19.55 -21.29 -12.33
N LEU A 263 19.60 -19.98 -12.63
CA LEU A 263 20.68 -19.36 -13.41
C LEU A 263 22.05 -19.57 -12.77
N PHE A 264 22.16 -19.26 -11.48
CA PHE A 264 23.41 -19.41 -10.76
C PHE A 264 23.90 -20.86 -10.78
N ALA A 265 22.99 -21.82 -10.57
CA ALA A 265 23.30 -23.25 -10.64
C ALA A 265 23.73 -23.69 -12.05
N PHE A 266 23.08 -23.16 -13.10
CA PHE A 266 23.42 -23.44 -14.50
C PHE A 266 24.84 -22.96 -14.82
N ILE A 267 25.17 -21.70 -14.50
CA ILE A 267 26.51 -21.11 -14.70
C ILE A 267 27.58 -21.91 -13.94
N ARG A 268 27.34 -22.21 -12.65
CA ARG A 268 28.24 -23.04 -11.83
C ARG A 268 28.44 -24.44 -12.42
N ARG A 269 27.40 -25.06 -12.98
CA ARG A 269 27.54 -26.36 -13.66
C ARG A 269 28.35 -26.24 -14.94
N ASP A 270 28.14 -25.19 -15.72
CA ASP A 270 28.86 -24.98 -16.98
C ASP A 270 30.36 -24.79 -16.75
N ILE A 271 30.73 -23.89 -15.82
CA ILE A 271 32.13 -23.67 -15.43
C ILE A 271 32.80 -24.96 -14.94
N ARG A 272 32.09 -25.77 -14.13
CA ARG A 272 32.62 -27.05 -13.64
C ARG A 272 32.81 -28.07 -14.75
N ARG A 273 31.91 -28.13 -15.74
CA ARG A 273 32.05 -29.01 -16.90
C ARG A 273 33.24 -28.61 -17.75
N GLU A 274 33.40 -27.31 -17.99
CA GLU A 274 34.52 -26.79 -18.79
C GLU A 274 35.86 -27.05 -18.10
N ARG A 275 35.96 -26.84 -16.77
CA ARG A 275 37.18 -27.19 -16.01
C ARG A 275 37.54 -28.67 -16.13
N LYS A 276 36.58 -29.57 -15.91
CA LYS A 276 36.81 -31.02 -16.04
C LYS A 276 37.23 -31.43 -17.45
N ALA A 277 36.67 -30.79 -18.48
CA ALA A 277 37.07 -31.03 -19.85
C ALA A 277 38.51 -30.57 -20.13
N LYS A 278 38.90 -29.39 -19.63
CA LYS A 278 40.26 -28.87 -19.71
C LYS A 278 41.26 -29.75 -18.95
N GLU A 279 40.91 -30.23 -17.76
CA GLU A 279 41.75 -31.15 -16.96
C GLU A 279 41.99 -32.47 -17.69
N ARG A 280 40.95 -33.08 -18.29
CA ARG A 280 41.11 -34.31 -19.09
C ARG A 280 42.01 -34.09 -20.30
N LEU A 281 41.83 -32.97 -21.00
CA LEU A 281 42.65 -32.65 -22.16
C LEU A 281 44.12 -32.44 -21.76
N GLN A 282 44.36 -31.73 -20.66
CA GLN A 282 45.72 -31.55 -20.11
C GLN A 282 46.34 -32.88 -19.68
N GLY A 283 45.55 -33.80 -19.10
CA GLY A 283 46.00 -35.15 -18.77
C GLY A 283 46.48 -35.93 -20.00
N ILE A 284 45.67 -35.95 -21.07
CA ILE A 284 46.01 -36.66 -22.32
C ILE A 284 47.24 -36.04 -22.99
N ILE A 285 47.37 -34.70 -22.99
CA ILE A 285 48.55 -34.01 -23.54
C ILE A 285 49.81 -34.37 -22.74
N ARG A 286 49.70 -34.42 -21.41
CA ARG A 286 50.81 -34.79 -20.54
C ARG A 286 51.26 -36.23 -20.77
N GLU A 287 50.32 -37.16 -20.81
CA GLU A 287 50.59 -38.57 -21.09
C GLU A 287 51.25 -38.76 -22.47
N ASN A 288 50.73 -38.10 -23.51
CA ASN A 288 51.37 -38.11 -24.82
C ASN A 288 52.80 -37.54 -24.80
N LYS A 289 53.03 -36.49 -24.01
CA LYS A 289 54.37 -35.90 -23.87
C LYS A 289 55.33 -36.86 -23.19
N GLU A 290 54.90 -37.53 -22.11
CA GLU A 290 55.70 -38.53 -21.39
C GLU A 290 56.03 -39.74 -22.30
N LEU A 291 55.05 -40.24 -23.06
CA LEU A 291 55.27 -41.30 -24.06
C LEU A 291 56.24 -40.86 -25.16
N LEU A 292 56.15 -39.61 -25.63
CA LEU A 292 57.06 -39.08 -26.65
C LEU A 292 58.50 -38.97 -26.11
N GLU A 293 58.68 -38.51 -24.87
CA GLU A 293 59.99 -38.45 -24.21
C GLU A 293 60.57 -39.84 -24.00
N MET A 294 59.76 -40.81 -23.56
CA MET A 294 60.16 -42.20 -23.42
C MET A 294 60.62 -42.79 -24.77
N ARG A 295 59.83 -42.60 -25.83
CA ARG A 295 60.20 -43.04 -27.19
C ARG A 295 61.51 -42.43 -27.65
N LYS A 296 61.73 -41.12 -27.41
CA LYS A 296 62.97 -40.43 -27.77
C LYS A 296 64.17 -41.03 -27.03
N ASN A 297 64.04 -41.31 -25.73
CA ASN A 297 65.10 -41.91 -24.93
C ASN A 297 65.45 -43.32 -25.40
N ILE A 298 64.45 -44.17 -25.67
CA ILE A 298 64.68 -45.52 -26.20
C ILE A 298 65.46 -45.46 -27.52
N ILE A 299 65.04 -44.61 -28.47
CA ILE A 299 65.72 -44.48 -29.77
C ILE A 299 67.18 -44.02 -29.59
N LEU A 300 67.44 -43.05 -28.69
CA LEU A 300 68.78 -42.55 -28.42
C LEU A 300 69.69 -43.63 -27.82
N THR A 301 69.23 -44.34 -26.79
CA THR A 301 69.99 -45.40 -26.11
C THR A 301 70.29 -46.56 -27.07
N VAL A 302 69.28 -47.00 -27.82
CA VAL A 302 69.45 -48.12 -28.77
C VAL A 302 70.40 -47.74 -29.90
N SER A 303 70.30 -46.52 -30.42
CA SER A 303 71.23 -46.03 -31.45
C SER A 303 72.68 -46.01 -30.96
N HIS A 304 72.89 -45.62 -29.70
CA HIS A 304 74.22 -45.64 -29.07
C HIS A 304 74.75 -47.08 -28.95
N ASP A 305 73.92 -47.99 -28.43
CA ASP A 305 74.33 -49.37 -28.14
C ASP A 305 74.53 -50.22 -29.40
N ILE A 306 73.85 -49.90 -30.51
CA ILE A 306 74.07 -50.52 -31.82
C ILE A 306 75.38 -50.03 -32.46
N ARG A 307 75.81 -48.79 -32.21
CA ARG A 307 77.02 -48.23 -32.82
C ARG A 307 78.28 -49.00 -32.46
N GLY A 308 78.39 -49.48 -31.21
CA GLY A 308 79.53 -50.26 -30.72
C GLY A 308 79.81 -51.54 -31.53
N PRO A 309 78.87 -52.51 -31.59
CA PRO A 309 79.08 -53.74 -32.36
C PRO A 309 79.23 -53.48 -33.86
N LEU A 310 78.49 -52.52 -34.44
CA LEU A 310 78.66 -52.16 -35.86
C LEU A 310 80.06 -51.60 -36.15
N GLY A 311 80.60 -50.75 -35.27
CA GLY A 311 81.96 -50.24 -35.39
C GLY A 311 83.01 -51.36 -35.31
N ASN A 312 82.84 -52.29 -34.38
CA ASN A 312 83.72 -53.46 -34.25
C ASN A 312 83.65 -54.37 -35.48
N ILE A 313 82.44 -54.63 -36.02
CA ILE A 313 82.27 -55.41 -37.26
C ILE A 313 83.00 -54.74 -38.41
N ALA A 314 82.82 -53.42 -38.60
CA ALA A 314 83.46 -52.68 -39.68
C ALA A 314 84.99 -52.74 -39.57
N ASN A 315 85.54 -52.46 -38.39
CA ASN A 315 86.98 -52.49 -38.14
C ASN A 315 87.58 -53.89 -38.29
N CYS A 316 86.96 -54.92 -37.71
CA CYS A 316 87.42 -56.30 -37.84
C CYS A 316 87.28 -56.83 -39.28
N ALA A 317 86.27 -56.39 -40.04
CA ALA A 317 86.13 -56.75 -41.46
C ALA A 317 87.24 -56.13 -42.32
N GLU A 318 87.56 -54.85 -42.08
CA GLU A 318 88.68 -54.17 -42.73
C GLU A 318 90.00 -54.90 -42.44
N LEU A 319 90.30 -55.16 -41.16
CA LEU A 319 91.50 -55.89 -40.74
C LEU A 319 91.56 -57.32 -41.29
N ALA A 320 90.42 -58.04 -41.33
CA ALA A 320 90.33 -59.38 -41.89
C ALA A 320 90.62 -59.40 -43.40
N SER A 321 90.11 -58.42 -44.14
CA SER A 321 90.33 -58.28 -45.59
C SER A 321 91.79 -57.98 -45.95
N ALA A 322 92.49 -57.23 -45.10
CA ALA A 322 93.90 -56.88 -45.28
C ALA A 322 94.89 -57.96 -44.80
N THR A 323 94.41 -59.00 -44.08
CA THR A 323 95.28 -60.00 -43.44
C THR A 323 95.36 -61.31 -44.23
N SER A 324 96.56 -61.64 -44.73
CA SER A 324 96.83 -62.90 -45.43
C SER A 324 96.95 -64.12 -44.50
N ALA A 325 97.42 -63.92 -43.26
CA ALA A 325 97.65 -64.97 -42.27
C ALA A 325 96.32 -65.56 -41.73
N LYS A 326 96.05 -66.83 -42.07
CA LYS A 326 94.81 -67.55 -41.72
C LYS A 326 94.45 -67.44 -40.24
N LYS A 327 95.38 -67.72 -39.32
CA LYS A 327 95.13 -67.71 -37.87
C LYS A 327 94.70 -66.34 -37.31
N LYS A 328 95.24 -65.22 -37.84
CA LYS A 328 94.85 -63.87 -37.42
C LYS A 328 93.52 -63.44 -38.06
N ARG A 329 93.31 -63.80 -39.33
CA ARG A 329 92.04 -63.57 -40.03
C ARG A 329 90.88 -64.30 -39.38
N ASP A 330 91.08 -65.55 -38.95
CA ASP A 330 90.06 -66.34 -38.24
C ASP A 330 89.70 -65.69 -36.88
N GLY A 331 90.67 -65.05 -36.20
CA GLY A 331 90.41 -64.26 -34.99
C GLY A 331 89.51 -63.05 -35.23
N TYR A 332 89.75 -62.29 -36.31
CA TYR A 332 88.88 -61.18 -36.69
C TYR A 332 87.48 -61.64 -37.12
N LEU A 333 87.36 -62.79 -37.80
CA LEU A 333 86.05 -63.38 -38.14
C LEU A 333 85.28 -63.83 -36.90
N ASP A 334 85.96 -64.34 -35.87
CA ASP A 334 85.35 -64.68 -34.58
C ASP A 334 84.87 -63.42 -33.83
N ASP A 335 85.64 -62.33 -33.86
CA ASP A 335 85.23 -61.03 -33.31
C ASP A 335 84.02 -60.42 -34.04
N ILE A 336 83.95 -60.56 -35.37
CA ILE A 336 82.78 -60.19 -36.16
C ILE A 336 81.57 -61.03 -35.73
N SER A 337 81.72 -62.36 -35.63
CA SER A 337 80.66 -63.27 -35.22
C SER A 337 80.11 -62.91 -33.83
N ARG A 338 80.99 -62.65 -32.86
CA ARG A 338 80.62 -62.17 -31.51
C ARG A 338 79.86 -60.85 -31.55
N SER A 339 80.33 -59.89 -32.35
CA SER A 339 79.71 -58.56 -32.47
C SER A 339 78.35 -58.62 -33.17
N CYS A 340 78.20 -59.45 -34.21
CA CYS A 340 76.91 -59.74 -34.85
C CYS A 340 75.92 -60.39 -33.88
N ALA A 341 76.37 -61.37 -33.08
CA ALA A 341 75.54 -61.99 -32.05
C ALA A 341 75.11 -60.98 -30.98
N HIS A 342 75.96 -60.02 -30.63
CA HIS A 342 75.61 -58.93 -29.70
C HIS A 342 74.57 -57.98 -30.30
N ALA A 343 74.75 -57.53 -31.55
CA ALA A 343 73.79 -56.66 -32.24
C ALA A 343 72.41 -57.35 -32.39
N LEU A 344 72.39 -58.64 -32.71
CA LEU A 344 71.16 -59.41 -32.83
C LEU A 344 70.42 -59.56 -31.49
N ARG A 345 71.15 -59.79 -30.39
CA ARG A 345 70.55 -59.76 -29.04
C ARG A 345 69.94 -58.40 -28.70
N LEU A 346 70.59 -57.30 -29.10
CA LEU A 346 70.07 -55.96 -28.87
C LEU A 346 68.81 -55.67 -29.69
N ALA A 347 68.78 -56.08 -30.96
CA ALA A 347 67.60 -55.97 -31.82
C ALA A 347 66.41 -56.78 -31.27
N ASN A 348 66.65 -58.01 -30.78
CA ASN A 348 65.61 -58.83 -30.15
C ASN A 348 65.07 -58.17 -28.87
N ARG A 349 65.94 -57.62 -28.01
CA ARG A 349 65.49 -56.88 -26.82
C ARG A 349 64.64 -55.66 -27.17
N LEU A 350 64.95 -54.95 -28.25
CA LEU A 350 64.13 -53.83 -28.72
C LEU A 350 62.75 -54.31 -29.18
N LEU A 351 62.69 -55.43 -29.90
CA LEU A 351 61.44 -56.06 -30.32
C LEU A 351 60.59 -56.48 -29.11
N ASP A 352 61.21 -57.05 -28.07
CA ASP A 352 60.50 -57.41 -26.84
C ASP A 352 59.93 -56.17 -26.13
N VAL A 353 60.68 -55.07 -26.09
CA VAL A 353 60.19 -53.79 -25.57
C VAL A 353 59.03 -53.25 -26.42
N TYR A 354 59.13 -53.30 -27.75
CA TYR A 354 58.05 -52.89 -28.66
C TYR A 354 56.77 -53.70 -28.45
N LYS A 355 56.89 -55.02 -28.35
CA LYS A 355 55.79 -55.94 -28.06
C LYS A 355 55.11 -55.64 -26.73
N THR A 356 55.88 -55.27 -25.71
CA THR A 356 55.34 -54.86 -24.40
C THR A 356 54.47 -53.60 -24.49
N PHE A 357 54.67 -52.75 -25.50
CA PHE A 357 53.85 -51.56 -25.75
C PHE A 357 52.66 -51.84 -26.69
N GLU A 358 52.56 -53.02 -27.30
CA GLU A 358 51.37 -53.42 -28.04
C GLU A 358 50.28 -53.90 -27.07
N PRO A 359 49.07 -53.32 -27.10
CA PRO A 359 48.04 -53.57 -26.10
C PRO A 359 47.39 -54.97 -26.18
N ASN A 360 47.85 -55.87 -27.06
CA ASN A 360 47.15 -57.12 -27.41
C ASN A 360 47.98 -58.40 -27.27
N GLU A 361 49.15 -58.39 -26.63
CA GLU A 361 49.88 -59.64 -26.41
C GLU A 361 49.29 -60.40 -25.21
N PRO A 362 48.71 -61.61 -25.40
CA PRO A 362 48.08 -62.35 -24.32
C PRO A 362 49.14 -62.80 -23.31
N LEU A 363 48.94 -62.45 -22.03
CA LEU A 363 49.81 -62.87 -20.94
C LEU A 363 49.79 -64.40 -20.84
N ASN A 364 50.92 -65.06 -21.08
CA ASN A 364 51.02 -66.51 -20.99
C ASN A 364 51.28 -66.92 -19.54
N GLU A 365 50.21 -66.99 -18.74
CA GLU A 365 50.26 -67.38 -17.33
C GLU A 365 50.47 -68.89 -17.19
N THR A 366 51.73 -69.31 -17.13
CA THR A 366 52.09 -70.69 -16.77
C THR A 366 52.73 -70.71 -15.37
N PRO A 367 52.30 -71.59 -14.46
CA PRO A 367 52.89 -71.68 -13.13
C PRO A 367 54.33 -72.21 -13.23
N PHE A 368 55.30 -71.44 -12.74
CA PHE A 368 56.70 -71.83 -12.68
C PHE A 368 57.22 -71.79 -11.23
N ARG A 369 58.06 -72.75 -10.87
CA ARG A 369 58.73 -72.79 -9.55
C ARG A 369 59.98 -71.90 -9.59
N LEU A 370 60.03 -70.91 -8.72
CA LEU A 370 61.25 -70.20 -8.39
C LEU A 370 62.06 -71.07 -7.43
N ASP A 371 63.15 -71.67 -7.89
CA ASP A 371 64.07 -72.36 -6.99
C ASP A 371 64.77 -71.30 -6.11
N ALA A 372 64.47 -71.35 -4.81
CA ALA A 372 65.14 -70.55 -3.81
C ALA A 372 66.60 -71.04 -3.71
N GLY A 373 67.50 -70.36 -4.43
CA GLY A 373 68.94 -70.52 -4.27
C GLY A 373 69.29 -70.35 -2.79
N LYS A 374 69.97 -71.37 -2.24
CA LYS A 374 70.39 -71.42 -0.84
C LYS A 374 71.10 -70.11 -0.46
N ALA A 375 70.47 -69.32 0.39
CA ALA A 375 71.14 -68.32 1.18
C ALA A 375 72.09 -69.07 2.13
N THR A 376 73.36 -69.21 1.72
CA THR A 376 74.44 -69.57 2.63
C THR A 376 74.54 -68.43 3.63
N ARG A 377 74.02 -68.64 4.84
CA ARG A 377 74.29 -67.77 5.99
C ARG A 377 75.77 -67.89 6.32
N LEU A 378 76.50 -66.77 6.21
CA LEU A 378 77.67 -66.48 7.03
C LEU A 378 77.29 -65.32 7.94
#